data_AF-A0A850MKX2-F1
#
_entry.id   AF-A0A850MKX2-F1
#
_cell.length_a   1.000
_cell.length_b   1.000
_cell.length_c   1.000
_cell.angle_alpha   90.00
_cell.angle_beta   90.00
_cell.angle_gamma   90.00
#
_symmetry.space_group_name_H-M   'P 1'
#
loop_
_entity.id
_entity.type
_entity.pdbx_description
1 polymer ?
#
loop_
_entity_poly.entity_id
_entity_poly.type
_entity_poly.pdbx_seq_one_letter_code
_entity_poly.pdbx_strand_id
1 'polypeptide(L)'
;MSSMGIKFVPLPEPLQKRVTRVMRGVENGEIDPDYGGELFMKYFSQRIGIIANNSPHSEKLHQAAKDQRLALIIKGTAIDHVATFGNKITELIIEKKSKLSDPAMIFNHMDVFLDVILSKKDLLRAGIEKQVEVRKMAQLFKWMAPIIASQDDRTQQILEEKCPPILAGIISEIEEHYGLD
;
A
#
# COMPACT_ATOMS: atom_id res chain seq x y z
N MET A 1 -1.22 -7.95 -23.50
CA MET A 1 -1.39 -8.52 -22.15
C MET A 1 -1.34 -7.37 -21.16
N SER A 2 -2.48 -6.97 -20.63
CA SER A 2 -2.58 -5.94 -19.59
C SER A 2 -1.86 -6.45 -18.33
N SER A 3 -0.67 -5.93 -18.07
CA SER A 3 0.17 -6.40 -16.96
C SER A 3 -0.49 -6.10 -15.63
N MET A 4 -0.59 -7.10 -14.77
CA MET A 4 -1.02 -7.04 -13.37
C MET A 4 -0.09 -6.21 -12.46
N GLY A 5 0.72 -5.32 -13.04
CA GLY A 5 1.66 -4.49 -12.30
C GLY A 5 0.90 -3.30 -11.74
N ILE A 6 0.65 -3.31 -10.44
CA ILE A 6 0.39 -2.11 -9.68
C ILE A 6 1.65 -1.24 -9.81
N LYS A 7 1.77 -0.43 -10.89
CA LYS A 7 2.96 0.39 -11.16
C LYS A 7 3.04 1.51 -10.13
N PHE A 8 3.94 1.37 -9.17
CA PHE A 8 4.24 2.47 -8.27
C PHE A 8 4.86 3.60 -9.09
N VAL A 9 4.58 4.83 -8.68
CA VAL A 9 5.09 6.02 -9.35
C VAL A 9 6.53 6.25 -8.86
N PRO A 10 7.49 6.50 -9.75
CA PRO A 10 8.81 6.96 -9.34
C PRO A 10 8.69 8.24 -8.50
N LEU A 11 9.15 8.17 -7.26
CA LEU A 11 9.08 9.32 -6.35
C LEU A 11 10.25 10.28 -6.61
N PRO A 12 10.09 11.59 -6.37
CA PRO A 12 11.22 12.53 -6.35
C PRO A 12 12.30 12.07 -5.36
N GLU A 13 13.58 12.23 -5.71
CA GLU A 13 14.71 11.79 -4.88
C GLU A 13 14.63 12.27 -3.41
N PRO A 14 14.26 13.54 -3.12
CA PRO A 14 14.10 13.99 -1.73
C PRO A 14 13.07 13.18 -0.95
N LEU A 15 11.94 12.84 -1.58
CA LEU A 15 10.89 12.03 -0.95
C LEU A 15 11.35 10.58 -0.77
N GLN A 16 12.10 10.01 -1.71
CA GLN A 16 12.67 8.66 -1.55
C GLN A 16 13.58 8.57 -0.31
N LYS A 17 14.41 9.59 -0.06
CA LYS A 17 15.30 9.65 1.11
C LYS A 17 14.50 9.68 2.41
N ARG A 18 13.47 10.54 2.47
CA ARG A 18 12.59 10.67 3.65
C ARG A 18 11.82 9.37 3.94
N VAL A 19 11.20 8.76 2.92
CA VAL A 19 10.53 7.45 3.04
C VAL A 19 11.51 6.39 3.55
N THR A 20 12.72 6.34 2.98
CA THR A 20 13.75 5.37 3.40
C THR A 20 14.15 5.59 4.86
N ARG A 21 14.40 6.85 5.27
CA ARG A 21 14.72 7.22 6.66
C ARG A 21 13.64 6.72 7.62
N VAL A 22 12.38 7.03 7.34
CA VAL A 22 11.24 6.59 8.16
C VAL A 22 11.15 5.07 8.24
N MET A 23 11.21 4.35 7.12
CA MET A 23 11.10 2.88 7.16
C MET A 23 12.27 2.21 7.89
N ARG A 24 13.47 2.77 7.78
CA ARG A 24 14.63 2.30 8.56
C ARG A 24 14.46 2.59 10.04
N GLY A 25 13.91 3.74 10.40
CA GLY A 25 13.54 4.04 11.78
C GLY A 25 12.55 3.01 12.34
N VAL A 26 11.55 2.61 11.55
CA VAL A 26 10.62 1.54 11.93
C VAL A 26 11.32 0.20 12.11
N GLU A 27 12.22 -0.17 11.18
CA GLU A 27 12.97 -1.42 11.25
C GLU A 27 13.93 -1.47 12.46
N ASN A 28 14.55 -0.34 12.79
CA ASN A 28 15.48 -0.22 13.91
C ASN A 28 14.79 -0.04 15.28
N GLY A 29 13.46 0.12 15.29
CA GLY A 29 12.69 0.38 16.52
C GLY A 29 12.77 1.82 17.05
N GLU A 30 13.21 2.76 16.20
CA GLU A 30 13.23 4.21 16.48
C GLU A 30 11.84 4.83 16.27
N ILE A 31 11.03 4.25 15.38
CA ILE A 31 9.66 4.65 15.06
C ILE A 31 8.73 3.49 15.38
N ASP A 32 7.58 3.77 16.02
CA ASP A 32 6.57 2.76 16.31
C ASP A 32 6.09 2.09 15.01
N PRO A 33 6.31 0.77 14.85
CA PRO A 33 5.84 0.03 13.68
C PRO A 33 4.32 0.09 13.51
N ASP A 34 3.57 0.26 14.60
CA ASP A 34 2.12 0.40 14.56
C ASP A 34 1.73 1.67 13.80
N TYR A 35 2.29 2.79 14.22
CA TYR A 35 2.03 4.09 13.60
C TYR A 35 2.48 4.14 12.13
N GLY A 36 3.69 3.64 11.84
CA GLY A 36 4.19 3.55 10.47
C GLY A 36 3.30 2.68 9.59
N GLY A 37 3.01 1.45 10.02
CA GLY A 37 2.21 0.49 9.26
C GLY A 37 0.79 1.00 8.97
N GLU A 38 0.14 1.65 9.93
CA GLU A 38 -1.18 2.27 9.74
C GLU A 38 -1.17 3.34 8.65
N LEU A 39 -0.18 4.23 8.68
CA LEU A 39 -0.05 5.28 7.69
C LEU A 39 0.25 4.73 6.28
N PHE A 40 1.04 3.65 6.15
CA PHE A 40 1.23 3.00 4.86
C PHE A 40 -0.02 2.31 4.33
N MET A 41 -0.85 1.74 5.20
CA MET A 41 -2.16 1.20 4.79
C MET A 41 -3.11 2.31 4.34
N LYS A 42 -3.08 3.48 4.98
CA LYS A 42 -3.81 4.67 4.52
C LYS A 42 -3.29 5.14 3.15
N TYR A 43 -1.96 5.19 2.94
CA TYR A 43 -1.40 5.53 1.62
C TYR A 43 -1.89 4.56 0.53
N PHE A 44 -1.83 3.26 0.81
CA PHE A 44 -2.25 2.22 -0.11
C PHE A 44 -3.73 2.35 -0.49
N SER A 45 -4.60 2.65 0.49
CA SER A 45 -6.03 2.84 0.23
C SER A 45 -6.33 4.09 -0.59
N GLN A 46 -5.61 5.20 -0.35
CA GLN A 46 -5.72 6.42 -1.15
C GLN A 46 -5.38 6.13 -2.61
N ARG A 47 -4.32 5.36 -2.84
CA ARG A 47 -3.91 4.96 -4.19
C ARG A 47 -4.96 4.12 -4.90
N ILE A 48 -5.50 3.09 -4.24
CA ILE A 48 -6.59 2.28 -4.81
C ILE A 48 -7.85 3.15 -5.02
N GLY A 49 -8.12 4.06 -4.10
CA GLY A 49 -9.22 5.02 -4.19
C GLY A 49 -9.12 5.92 -5.43
N ILE A 50 -7.93 6.41 -5.77
CA ILE A 50 -7.71 7.19 -7.02
C ILE A 50 -8.11 6.38 -8.24
N ILE A 51 -7.67 5.11 -8.30
CA ILE A 51 -7.96 4.22 -9.42
C ILE A 51 -9.47 3.95 -9.53
N ALA A 52 -10.12 3.65 -8.41
CA ALA A 52 -11.55 3.39 -8.36
C ALA A 52 -12.36 4.64 -8.77
N ASN A 53 -12.00 5.81 -8.26
CA ASN A 53 -12.69 7.07 -8.53
C ASN A 53 -12.58 7.53 -9.98
N ASN A 54 -11.50 7.18 -10.67
CA ASN A 54 -11.32 7.54 -12.08
C ASN A 54 -12.03 6.58 -13.05
N SER A 55 -12.59 5.48 -12.56
CA SER A 55 -13.34 4.52 -13.37
C SER A 55 -14.79 4.96 -13.61
N PRO A 56 -15.37 4.75 -14.80
CA PRO A 56 -16.81 4.91 -15.02
C PRO A 56 -17.66 3.93 -14.19
N HIS A 57 -17.03 2.95 -13.53
CA HIS A 57 -17.67 1.99 -12.63
C HIS A 57 -17.30 2.22 -11.15
N SER A 58 -16.87 3.44 -10.79
CA SER A 58 -16.42 3.81 -9.43
C SER A 58 -17.30 3.24 -8.32
N GLU A 59 -18.62 3.43 -8.39
CA GLU A 59 -19.55 2.92 -7.38
C GLU A 59 -19.47 1.39 -7.22
N LYS A 60 -19.42 0.64 -8.33
CA LYS A 60 -19.28 -0.82 -8.30
C LYS A 60 -17.95 -1.25 -7.70
N LEU A 61 -16.87 -0.52 -7.98
CA LEU A 61 -15.54 -0.81 -7.44
C LEU A 61 -15.49 -0.59 -5.92
N HIS A 62 -16.09 0.49 -5.43
CA HIS A 62 -16.24 0.73 -4.00
C HIS A 62 -17.09 -0.34 -3.32
N GLN A 63 -18.23 -0.72 -3.91
CA GLN A 63 -19.05 -1.80 -3.37
C GLN A 63 -18.34 -3.16 -3.38
N ALA A 64 -17.49 -3.44 -4.37
CA ALA A 64 -16.71 -4.67 -4.41
C ALA A 64 -15.63 -4.71 -3.32
N ALA A 65 -15.06 -3.56 -2.97
CA ALA A 65 -14.05 -3.44 -1.91
C ALA A 65 -14.65 -3.32 -0.51
N LYS A 66 -15.92 -2.92 -0.38
CA LYS A 66 -16.59 -2.79 0.91
C LYS A 66 -16.52 -4.08 1.73
N ASP A 67 -16.24 -3.92 3.02
CA ASP A 67 -16.06 -4.97 4.02
C ASP A 67 -14.95 -5.99 3.69
N GLN A 68 -14.17 -5.76 2.63
CA GLN A 68 -13.02 -6.58 2.31
C GLN A 68 -11.90 -6.28 3.30
N ARG A 69 -11.08 -7.31 3.55
CA ARG A 69 -9.95 -7.26 4.46
C ARG A 69 -8.65 -7.49 3.71
N LEU A 70 -7.63 -6.73 4.06
CA LEU A 70 -6.27 -6.91 3.58
C LEU A 70 -5.28 -6.65 4.70
N ALA A 71 -4.45 -7.64 4.97
CA ALA A 71 -3.34 -7.52 5.90
C ALA A 71 -2.03 -7.13 5.22
N LEU A 72 -1.27 -6.26 5.86
CA LEU A 72 0.11 -5.95 5.54
C LEU A 72 1.00 -6.51 6.65
N ILE A 73 1.91 -7.38 6.25
CA ILE A 73 2.88 -7.99 7.16
C ILE A 73 4.27 -7.77 6.59
N ILE A 74 5.20 -7.27 7.40
CA ILE A 74 6.61 -7.12 7.02
C ILE A 74 7.45 -7.91 8.01
N LYS A 75 7.98 -9.06 7.58
CA LYS A 75 8.80 -9.93 8.45
C LYS A 75 10.06 -9.20 8.90
N GLY A 76 10.52 -9.51 10.12
CA GLY A 76 11.63 -8.81 10.75
C GLY A 76 11.25 -7.48 11.40
N THR A 77 9.98 -7.07 11.29
CA THR A 77 9.41 -5.89 11.96
C THR A 77 8.18 -6.30 12.78
N ALA A 78 7.60 -5.39 13.57
CA ALA A 78 6.34 -5.64 14.27
C ALA A 78 5.09 -5.25 13.44
N ILE A 79 5.25 -4.89 12.16
CA ILE A 79 4.12 -4.56 11.27
C ILE A 79 3.32 -5.83 10.95
N ASP A 80 2.13 -5.91 11.55
CA ASP A 80 1.06 -6.88 11.26
C ASP A 80 -0.29 -6.20 11.44
N HIS A 81 -0.74 -5.53 10.38
CA HIS A 81 -1.96 -4.74 10.36
C HIS A 81 -2.97 -5.35 9.41
N VAL A 82 -4.25 -5.26 9.74
CA VAL A 82 -5.34 -5.59 8.82
C VAL A 82 -6.26 -4.39 8.63
N ALA A 83 -6.41 -3.96 7.38
CA ALA A 83 -7.40 -2.95 7.02
C ALA A 83 -8.70 -3.63 6.61
N THR A 84 -9.82 -3.13 7.14
CA THR A 84 -11.17 -3.41 6.67
C THR A 84 -11.68 -2.18 5.94
N PHE A 85 -12.04 -2.33 4.67
CA PHE A 85 -12.48 -1.23 3.81
C PHE A 85 -13.97 -0.91 4.04
N GLY A 86 -14.31 0.38 4.09
CA GLY A 86 -15.65 0.89 4.35
C GLY A 86 -16.47 1.10 3.07
N ASN A 87 -17.41 2.05 3.12
CA ASN A 87 -18.27 2.37 1.98
C ASN A 87 -17.46 2.98 0.82
N LYS A 88 -16.44 3.76 1.15
CA LYS A 88 -15.39 4.16 0.20
C LYS A 88 -14.10 3.42 0.51
N ILE A 89 -13.28 3.16 -0.50
CA ILE A 89 -11.99 2.45 -0.33
C ILE A 89 -11.03 3.26 0.55
N THR A 90 -11.13 4.59 0.53
CA THR A 90 -10.35 5.48 1.37
C THR A 90 -10.81 5.51 2.83
N GLU A 91 -12.03 5.03 3.10
CA GLU A 91 -12.55 4.83 4.45
C GLU A 91 -12.14 3.43 4.89
N LEU A 92 -11.35 3.33 5.95
CA LEU A 92 -10.88 2.04 6.43
C LEU A 92 -10.67 2.06 7.93
N ILE A 93 -10.85 0.88 8.53
CA ILE A 93 -10.54 0.62 9.94
C ILE A 93 -9.31 -0.28 9.94
N ILE A 94 -8.27 0.10 10.69
CA ILE A 94 -7.07 -0.70 10.84
C ILE A 94 -7.09 -1.37 12.21
N GLU A 95 -6.86 -2.67 12.22
CA GLU A 95 -6.81 -3.48 13.43
C GLU A 95 -5.51 -4.29 13.49
N LYS A 96 -5.23 -4.83 14.67
CA LYS A 96 -4.17 -5.82 14.92
C LYS A 96 -4.69 -7.00 15.73
N LYS A 97 -4.09 -8.18 15.66
CA LYS A 97 -3.18 -8.69 14.62
C LYS A 97 -3.99 -9.35 13.50
N SER A 98 -3.39 -9.55 12.32
CA SER A 98 -4.08 -10.32 11.28
C SER A 98 -4.29 -11.78 11.69
N LYS A 99 -5.38 -12.37 11.19
CA LYS A 99 -5.71 -13.79 11.38
C LYS A 99 -5.20 -14.59 10.17
N LEU A 100 -4.96 -15.90 10.34
CA LEU A 100 -4.62 -16.79 9.22
C LEU A 100 -5.68 -16.82 8.11
N SER A 101 -6.93 -16.52 8.45
CA SER A 101 -8.04 -16.38 7.51
C SER A 101 -7.99 -15.08 6.70
N ASP A 102 -7.28 -14.06 7.18
CA ASP A 102 -7.23 -12.75 6.52
C ASP A 102 -6.36 -12.82 5.27
N PRO A 103 -6.84 -12.31 4.13
CA PRO A 103 -5.97 -12.13 2.97
C PRO A 103 -4.84 -11.16 3.29
N ALA A 104 -3.62 -11.44 2.82
CA ALA A 104 -2.44 -10.67 3.23
C ALA A 104 -1.40 -10.50 2.12
N MET A 105 -0.71 -9.37 2.13
CA MET A 105 0.58 -9.18 1.46
C MET A 105 1.68 -9.26 2.52
N ILE A 106 2.56 -10.25 2.37
CA ILE A 106 3.59 -10.58 3.35
C ILE A 106 4.95 -10.34 2.70
N PHE A 107 5.62 -9.26 3.09
CA PHE A 107 6.97 -8.93 2.65
C PHE A 107 7.98 -9.68 3.51
N ASN A 108 8.95 -10.34 2.87
CA ASN A 108 9.97 -11.11 3.61
C ASN A 108 10.94 -10.22 4.39
N HIS A 109 11.19 -9.00 3.92
CA HIS A 109 12.08 -8.03 4.55
C HIS A 109 11.61 -6.60 4.24
N MET A 110 12.02 -5.63 5.08
CA MET A 110 11.75 -4.22 4.86
C MET A 110 12.26 -3.71 3.51
N ASP A 111 13.43 -4.19 3.07
CA ASP A 111 14.03 -3.83 1.79
C ASP A 111 13.10 -4.09 0.59
N VAL A 112 12.39 -5.21 0.62
CA VAL A 112 11.45 -5.57 -0.46
C VAL A 112 10.25 -4.64 -0.45
N PHE A 113 9.76 -4.28 0.73
CA PHE A 113 8.68 -3.31 0.87
C PHE A 113 9.11 -1.93 0.35
N LEU A 114 10.30 -1.47 0.76
CA LEU A 114 10.89 -0.21 0.29
C LEU A 114 11.08 -0.22 -1.23
N ASP A 115 11.65 -1.27 -1.80
CA ASP A 115 11.85 -1.36 -3.24
C ASP A 115 10.53 -1.27 -4.02
N VAL A 116 9.44 -1.82 -3.47
CA VAL A 116 8.11 -1.71 -4.06
C VAL A 116 7.54 -0.30 -3.94
N ILE A 117 7.53 0.29 -2.74
CA ILE A 117 7.01 1.64 -2.51
C ILE A 117 7.79 2.70 -3.30
N LEU A 118 9.11 2.53 -3.40
CA LEU A 118 10.01 3.43 -4.14
C LEU A 118 10.02 3.15 -5.66
N SER A 119 9.18 2.24 -6.16
CA SER A 119 9.11 1.84 -7.56
C SER A 119 10.45 1.33 -8.14
N LYS A 120 11.36 0.83 -7.30
CA LYS A 120 12.59 0.15 -7.71
C LYS A 120 12.29 -1.29 -8.14
N LYS A 121 11.20 -1.86 -7.62
CA LYS A 121 10.75 -3.21 -7.91
C LYS A 121 9.24 -3.26 -8.07
N ASP A 122 8.79 -3.96 -9.09
CA ASP A 122 7.37 -4.23 -9.28
C ASP A 122 6.89 -5.35 -8.33
N LEU A 123 5.65 -5.21 -7.80
CA LEU A 123 5.08 -6.15 -6.84
C LEU A 123 4.89 -7.56 -7.42
N LEU A 124 4.53 -7.68 -8.70
CA LEU A 124 4.41 -8.98 -9.38
C LEU A 124 5.79 -9.65 -9.46
N ARG A 125 6.82 -8.88 -9.83
CA ARG A 125 8.20 -9.38 -9.85
C ARG A 125 8.66 -9.85 -8.46
N ALA A 126 8.38 -9.07 -7.41
CA ALA A 126 8.68 -9.45 -6.04
C ALA A 126 7.92 -10.73 -5.61
N GLY A 127 6.69 -10.92 -6.10
CA GLY A 127 5.91 -12.14 -5.91
C GLY A 127 6.51 -13.36 -6.63
N ILE A 128 6.92 -13.22 -7.90
CA ILE A 128 7.57 -14.29 -8.69
C ILE A 128 8.88 -14.73 -8.04
N GLU A 129 9.66 -13.76 -7.54
CA GLU A 129 10.92 -14.01 -6.82
C GLU A 129 10.71 -14.52 -5.38
N LYS A 130 9.46 -14.79 -4.98
CA LYS A 130 9.06 -15.26 -3.64
C LYS A 130 9.51 -14.35 -2.50
N GLN A 131 9.71 -13.07 -2.79
CA GLN A 131 10.06 -12.03 -1.82
C GLN A 131 8.83 -11.41 -1.16
N VAL A 132 7.69 -11.50 -1.84
CA VAL A 132 6.36 -11.18 -1.31
C VAL A 132 5.47 -12.41 -1.45
N GLU A 133 4.88 -12.83 -0.34
CA GLU A 133 3.87 -13.89 -0.31
C GLU A 133 2.47 -13.26 -0.26
N VAL A 134 1.53 -13.81 -1.03
CA VAL A 134 0.14 -13.38 -1.04
C VAL A 134 -0.75 -14.47 -0.42
N ARG A 135 -1.21 -14.24 0.80
CA ARG A 135 -2.12 -15.14 1.52
C ARG A 135 -3.55 -14.92 1.03
N LYS A 136 -4.29 -16.02 0.81
CA LYS A 136 -5.68 -16.01 0.25
C LYS A 136 -5.78 -15.21 -1.06
N MET A 137 -4.83 -15.45 -1.97
CA MET A 137 -4.70 -14.79 -3.26
C MET A 137 -6.02 -14.67 -4.04
N ALA A 138 -6.84 -15.73 -4.10
CA ALA A 138 -8.13 -15.71 -4.79
C ALA A 138 -9.12 -14.68 -4.21
N GLN A 139 -9.13 -14.51 -2.88
CA GLN A 139 -10.00 -13.54 -2.22
C GLN A 139 -9.56 -12.10 -2.51
N LEU A 140 -8.25 -11.82 -2.50
CA LEU A 140 -7.72 -10.51 -2.90
C LEU A 140 -8.04 -10.19 -4.34
N PHE A 141 -7.79 -11.13 -5.26
CA PHE A 141 -8.05 -10.89 -6.67
C PHE A 141 -9.52 -10.62 -6.98
N LYS A 142 -10.45 -11.22 -6.24
CA LYS A 142 -11.89 -11.04 -6.48
C LYS A 142 -12.31 -9.57 -6.46
N TRP A 143 -11.75 -8.76 -5.55
CA TRP A 143 -12.11 -7.35 -5.42
C TRP A 143 -11.04 -6.40 -5.95
N MET A 144 -9.76 -6.77 -5.91
CA MET A 144 -8.67 -5.93 -6.42
C MET A 144 -8.53 -5.97 -7.94
N ALA A 145 -8.75 -7.12 -8.59
CA ALA A 145 -8.52 -7.24 -10.03
C ALA A 145 -9.37 -6.27 -10.87
N PRO A 146 -10.67 -6.07 -10.60
CA PRO A 146 -11.47 -5.08 -11.32
C PRO A 146 -10.94 -3.65 -11.15
N ILE A 147 -10.37 -3.31 -9.99
CA ILE A 147 -9.79 -2.00 -9.72
C ILE A 147 -8.47 -1.85 -10.49
N ILE A 148 -7.57 -2.83 -10.40
CA ILE A 148 -6.29 -2.79 -11.10
C ILE A 148 -6.51 -2.74 -12.62
N ALA A 149 -7.52 -3.46 -13.13
CA ALA A 149 -7.87 -3.47 -14.54
C ALA A 149 -8.43 -2.12 -15.05
N SER A 150 -8.87 -1.22 -14.17
CA SER A 150 -9.35 0.11 -14.56
C SER A 150 -8.25 1.17 -14.66
N GLN A 151 -6.97 0.77 -14.53
CA GLN A 151 -5.83 1.65 -14.75
C GLN A 151 -5.58 1.85 -16.24
N ASP A 152 -6.04 2.99 -16.77
CA ASP A 152 -5.68 3.50 -18.09
C ASP A 152 -4.58 4.57 -17.99
N ASP A 153 -4.11 5.07 -19.14
CA ASP A 153 -3.04 6.09 -19.20
C ASP A 153 -3.41 7.37 -18.44
N ARG A 154 -4.69 7.74 -18.45
CA ARG A 154 -5.19 8.89 -17.68
C ARG A 154 -5.10 8.63 -16.17
N THR A 155 -5.50 7.45 -15.71
CA THR A 155 -5.39 7.05 -14.31
C THR A 155 -3.93 7.04 -13.89
N GLN A 156 -3.04 6.55 -14.75
CA GLN A 156 -1.59 6.55 -14.49
C GLN A 156 -1.05 7.98 -14.30
N GLN A 157 -1.42 8.92 -15.16
CA GLN A 157 -1.05 10.33 -15.00
C GLN A 157 -1.55 10.93 -13.67
N ILE A 158 -2.80 10.63 -13.29
CA ILE A 158 -3.38 11.10 -12.02
C ILE A 158 -2.64 10.49 -10.82
N LEU A 159 -2.26 9.21 -10.91
CA LEU A 159 -1.44 8.56 -9.88
C LEU A 159 -0.08 9.24 -9.76
N GLU A 160 0.57 9.56 -10.89
CA GLU A 160 1.86 10.24 -10.94
C GLU A 160 1.79 11.64 -10.31
N GLU A 161 0.69 12.36 -10.52
CA GLU A 161 0.45 13.68 -9.94
C GLU A 161 0.10 13.61 -8.44
N LYS A 162 -0.77 12.69 -8.03
CA LYS A 162 -1.40 12.71 -6.69
C LYS A 162 -0.70 11.83 -5.67
N CYS A 163 -0.09 10.71 -6.06
CA CYS A 163 0.52 9.80 -5.08
C CYS A 163 1.74 10.41 -4.36
N PRO A 164 2.67 11.12 -5.03
CA PRO A 164 3.80 11.75 -4.35
C PRO A 164 3.43 12.73 -3.23
N PRO A 165 2.52 13.72 -3.42
CA PRO A 165 2.15 14.63 -2.34
C PRO A 165 1.39 13.94 -1.20
N ILE A 166 0.56 12.93 -1.49
CA ILE A 166 -0.12 12.14 -0.43
C ILE A 166 0.91 11.43 0.43
N LEU A 167 1.88 10.75 -0.19
CA LEU A 167 2.95 10.08 0.55
C LEU A 167 3.82 11.08 1.31
N ALA A 168 4.14 12.23 0.72
CA ALA A 168 4.88 13.28 1.39
C ALA A 168 4.17 13.79 2.65
N GLY A 169 2.84 13.98 2.61
CA GLY A 169 2.05 14.34 3.79
C GLY A 169 2.09 13.28 4.88
N ILE A 170 1.96 12.01 4.51
CA ILE A 170 2.09 10.88 5.44
C ILE A 170 3.48 10.84 6.08
N ILE A 171 4.54 11.03 5.30
CA ILE A 171 5.90 11.04 5.81
C ILE A 171 6.13 12.25 6.73
N SER A 172 5.60 13.42 6.39
CA SER A 172 5.62 14.59 7.27
C SER A 172 4.91 14.32 8.60
N GLU A 173 3.75 13.64 8.59
CA GLU A 173 3.02 13.27 9.81
C GLU A 173 3.84 12.34 10.72
N ILE A 174 4.71 11.51 10.15
CA ILE A 174 5.65 10.68 10.91
C ILE A 174 6.81 11.49 11.43
N GLU A 175 7.42 12.29 10.56
CA GLU A 175 8.57 13.11 10.94
C GLU A 175 8.23 14.10 12.05
N GLU A 176 7.07 14.76 11.96
CA GLU A 176 6.58 15.67 13.00
C GLU A 176 6.31 14.95 14.33
N HIS A 177 5.71 13.76 14.30
CA HIS A 177 5.44 12.98 15.51
C HIS A 177 6.72 12.56 16.25
N TYR A 178 7.80 12.29 15.51
CA TYR A 178 9.06 11.79 16.05
C TYR A 178 10.19 12.85 16.12
N GLY A 179 9.93 14.09 15.70
CA GLY A 179 10.94 15.16 15.68
C GLY A 179 12.09 14.90 14.70
N LEU A 180 11.79 14.31 13.54
CA LEU A 180 12.75 13.93 12.50
C LEU A 180 12.79 14.98 11.38
N ASP A 181 13.46 16.11 11.60
CA ASP A 181 13.70 17.10 10.53
C ASP A 181 14.73 16.58 9.50
#